data_AF-A0A7S0Y8Q2-F1
#
_entry.id   AF-A0A7S0Y8Q2-F1
#
_cell.length_a   1.000
_cell.length_b   1.000
_cell.length_c   1.000
_cell.angle_alpha   90.00
_cell.angle_beta   90.00
_cell.angle_gamma   90.00
#
_symmetry.space_group_name_H-M   'P 1'
#
loop_
_entity.id
_entity.type
_entity.pdbx_description
1 polymer ?
#
loop_
_entity_poly.entity_id
_entity_poly.type
_entity_poly.pdbx_seq_one_letter_code
_entity_poly.pdbx_strand_id
1 'polypeptide(L)'
;KVGAFIPNSKTVKMMNFGHTFVLALWSVVVFASASSLKGTAVQKLGAHYECTQSISEMDCMSYATSVGRQMGDGDNTKLWGTNGNARPKGCFIDESDPSRVFYNPGGGNYTGCNLAFKSICEESQVACEGYFCDKSLSSMFLFMTHNSYATDDRVFIHNQNFREGDQFDAGIRGFNFDIYDVDGELSVDHTPNCNTWTPSPYIESVGEVLERLDRCEHQNEIVVVDLEMKNSGERTNQRVVEPWGDKVIKNFNSSKPFSYYIAKGQRVLLLTNKDTSDTSVGIYRRKDYVTQNGYDWTCTFDEPDFAYREGPKNDPNSAKLMNHFCYTFKLPDEQDSERVNDEHVIMSHSRKFSEQPVYGSFPNIIMVDFYDKGSIWPAQDLIRGTNKYVGDELEDGTLCAVGTTCMSCKNEYSFWNSKAMTACGSEPCLQDGSRCASGTTCNTCCSGSHEYWDSLLFTACGRAPCSDEGTLCWSGSSCGECCSGEYDC
;
A
#
# COMPACT_ATOMS: atom_id res chain seq x y z
N LYS A 1 -14.42 43.71 -52.99
CA LYS A 1 -15.08 45.01 -52.71
C LYS A 1 -16.41 44.71 -52.03
N VAL A 2 -16.64 45.22 -50.80
CA VAL A 2 -17.93 45.47 -50.10
C VAL A 2 -18.96 44.30 -50.04
N GLY A 3 -19.51 43.93 -48.88
CA GLY A 3 -19.37 44.46 -47.52
C GLY A 3 -20.19 43.64 -46.49
N ALA A 4 -20.09 44.00 -45.21
CA ALA A 4 -20.78 43.35 -44.08
C ALA A 4 -22.00 44.17 -43.60
N PHE A 5 -22.88 43.61 -42.74
CA PHE A 5 -23.25 44.13 -41.39
C PHE A 5 -24.51 43.49 -40.73
N ILE A 6 -24.64 43.70 -39.41
CA ILE A 6 -25.51 43.08 -38.36
C ILE A 6 -25.78 44.17 -37.26
N PRO A 7 -26.83 44.18 -36.38
CA PRO A 7 -27.97 43.26 -36.11
C PRO A 7 -29.37 43.95 -36.17
N ASN A 8 -30.45 43.26 -35.76
CA ASN A 8 -31.56 43.73 -34.87
C ASN A 8 -32.79 42.76 -34.93
N SER A 9 -33.74 42.66 -33.99
CA SER A 9 -33.86 42.96 -32.53
C SER A 9 -35.26 42.51 -32.01
N LYS A 10 -35.48 42.48 -30.69
CA LYS A 10 -36.79 42.52 -29.95
C LYS A 10 -37.64 41.23 -29.73
N THR A 11 -37.53 40.69 -28.51
CA THR A 11 -38.52 40.74 -27.38
C THR A 11 -40.04 40.61 -27.61
N VAL A 12 -40.76 40.12 -26.56
CA VAL A 12 -42.23 40.15 -26.28
C VAL A 12 -42.95 38.83 -26.70
N LYS A 13 -43.79 38.12 -25.92
CA LYS A 13 -44.49 38.32 -24.61
C LYS A 13 -44.76 36.96 -23.92
N MET A 14 -44.93 36.92 -22.59
CA MET A 14 -45.59 35.81 -21.86
C MET A 14 -46.80 36.34 -21.08
N MET A 15 -47.95 35.63 -21.18
CA MET A 15 -49.23 35.70 -20.43
C MET A 15 -50.03 34.44 -20.86
N ASN A 16 -50.90 33.75 -20.11
CA ASN A 16 -51.58 34.04 -18.84
C ASN A 16 -52.13 32.76 -18.14
N PHE A 17 -52.17 32.79 -16.79
CA PHE A 17 -53.23 32.32 -15.83
C PHE A 17 -53.95 30.95 -15.88
N GLY A 18 -54.14 30.39 -14.65
CA GLY A 18 -55.25 29.51 -14.24
C GLY A 18 -54.89 28.57 -13.06
N HIS A 19 -55.26 28.83 -11.79
CA HIS A 19 -56.53 28.43 -11.11
C HIS A 19 -56.66 26.90 -10.89
N THR A 20 -57.02 26.32 -9.71
CA THR A 20 -57.59 26.82 -8.43
C THR A 20 -57.29 25.85 -7.26
N PHE A 21 -57.32 26.35 -6.01
CA PHE A 21 -57.25 25.58 -4.74
C PHE A 21 -58.58 24.89 -4.38
N VAL A 22 -58.59 23.63 -3.92
CA VAL A 22 -59.74 23.05 -3.19
C VAL A 22 -59.26 22.24 -1.98
N LEU A 23 -59.79 22.59 -0.80
CA LEU A 23 -59.67 21.87 0.46
C LEU A 23 -60.83 20.87 0.63
N ALA A 24 -60.55 19.67 1.13
CA ALA A 24 -61.55 18.80 1.76
C ALA A 24 -60.91 17.98 2.88
N LEU A 25 -61.50 18.03 4.07
CA LEU A 25 -61.17 17.25 5.27
C LEU A 25 -62.23 16.16 5.49
N TRP A 26 -61.98 15.28 6.47
CA TRP A 26 -62.84 14.19 6.98
C TRP A 26 -62.88 12.91 6.09
N SER A 27 -62.56 11.71 6.58
CA SER A 27 -62.90 11.15 7.90
C SER A 27 -61.91 10.08 8.39
N VAL A 28 -61.87 9.89 9.72
CA VAL A 28 -61.21 8.77 10.39
C VAL A 28 -62.04 7.49 10.24
N VAL A 29 -61.43 6.40 9.77
CA VAL A 29 -61.89 5.03 10.02
C VAL A 29 -60.70 4.20 10.48
N VAL A 30 -60.82 3.64 11.67
CA VAL A 30 -59.83 2.73 12.26
C VAL A 30 -60.04 1.34 11.68
N PHE A 31 -59.00 0.79 11.04
CA PHE A 31 -58.83 -0.65 10.91
C PHE A 31 -57.47 -1.03 11.48
N ALA A 32 -57.51 -1.85 12.54
CA ALA A 32 -56.33 -2.53 13.07
C ALA A 32 -55.98 -3.76 12.21
N SER A 33 -54.87 -4.42 12.58
CA SER A 33 -54.35 -5.67 12.00
C SER A 33 -53.88 -5.62 10.53
N ALA A 34 -52.69 -5.05 10.34
CA ALA A 34 -51.63 -5.73 9.61
C ALA A 34 -50.32 -5.48 10.36
N SER A 35 -49.87 -6.45 11.15
CA SER A 35 -48.51 -6.45 11.69
C SER A 35 -47.55 -6.61 10.52
N SER A 36 -47.02 -5.48 10.03
CA SER A 36 -45.88 -5.49 9.12
C SER A 36 -44.72 -6.14 9.85
N LEU A 37 -44.53 -7.43 9.60
CA LEU A 37 -43.25 -8.09 9.78
C LEU A 37 -42.27 -7.30 8.93
N LYS A 38 -41.48 -6.44 9.58
CA LYS A 38 -40.24 -5.92 9.00
C LYS A 38 -39.35 -7.14 8.80
N GLY A 39 -39.46 -7.79 7.65
CA GLY A 39 -38.54 -8.84 7.26
C GLY A 39 -37.16 -8.23 7.26
N THR A 40 -36.32 -8.65 8.20
CA THR A 40 -34.90 -8.33 8.21
C THR A 40 -34.35 -8.77 6.86
N ALA A 41 -33.68 -7.86 6.15
CA ALA A 41 -33.07 -8.22 4.88
C ALA A 41 -31.94 -9.23 5.18
N VAL A 42 -32.12 -10.47 4.72
CA VAL A 42 -31.12 -11.52 4.86
C VAL A 42 -30.30 -11.55 3.59
N GLN A 43 -29.01 -11.29 3.70
CA GLN A 43 -28.10 -11.34 2.55
C GLN A 43 -27.46 -12.72 2.47
N LYS A 44 -27.46 -13.31 1.27
CA LYS A 44 -26.60 -14.45 0.98
C LYS A 44 -25.17 -13.92 0.89
N LEU A 45 -24.41 -14.12 1.97
CA LEU A 45 -23.00 -13.76 2.00
C LEU A 45 -22.19 -14.65 1.05
N GLY A 46 -21.01 -14.14 0.70
CA GLY A 46 -19.97 -15.01 0.17
C GLY A 46 -19.41 -15.92 1.26
N ALA A 47 -18.37 -16.65 0.88
CA ALA A 47 -17.89 -17.76 1.65
C ALA A 47 -17.22 -17.34 2.99
N HIS A 48 -17.48 -18.12 4.04
CA HIS A 48 -16.71 -18.23 5.30
C HIS A 48 -16.64 -16.99 6.24
N TYR A 49 -17.77 -16.65 6.87
CA TYR A 49 -17.78 -15.76 8.04
C TYR A 49 -18.53 -16.40 9.21
N GLU A 50 -18.05 -16.25 10.45
CA GLU A 50 -18.95 -16.33 11.59
C GLU A 50 -19.79 -15.04 11.62
N CYS A 51 -21.12 -15.17 11.72
CA CYS A 51 -21.97 -14.01 11.90
C CYS A 51 -21.73 -13.42 13.29
N THR A 52 -21.35 -12.15 13.38
CA THR A 52 -21.24 -11.45 14.68
C THR A 52 -22.56 -11.51 15.45
N GLN A 53 -23.67 -11.46 14.71
CA GLN A 53 -25.00 -11.84 15.17
C GLN A 53 -25.57 -12.92 14.24
N SER A 54 -25.51 -14.18 14.70
CA SER A 54 -26.20 -15.30 14.07
C SER A 54 -27.71 -15.05 14.02
N ILE A 55 -28.33 -15.21 12.84
CA ILE A 55 -29.79 -15.12 12.69
C ILE A 55 -30.49 -16.20 13.52
N SER A 56 -31.76 -16.01 13.89
CA SER A 56 -32.48 -17.01 14.67
C SER A 56 -32.81 -18.25 13.83
N GLU A 57 -33.17 -19.36 14.49
CA GLU A 57 -33.67 -20.56 13.80
C GLU A 57 -34.87 -20.25 12.90
N MET A 58 -35.78 -19.39 13.36
CA MET A 58 -36.97 -18.97 12.62
C MET A 58 -36.61 -18.15 11.37
N ASP A 59 -35.60 -17.29 11.47
CA ASP A 59 -35.08 -16.53 10.32
C ASP A 59 -34.33 -17.46 9.36
N CYS A 60 -33.63 -18.48 9.87
CA CYS A 60 -32.96 -19.50 9.07
C CYS A 60 -33.96 -20.34 8.25
N MET A 61 -35.07 -20.77 8.87
CA MET A 61 -36.20 -21.43 8.19
C MET A 61 -36.84 -20.52 7.13
N SER A 62 -36.98 -19.22 7.45
CA SER A 62 -37.54 -18.22 6.52
C SER A 62 -36.60 -17.98 5.34
N TYR A 63 -35.29 -17.93 5.58
CA TYR A 63 -34.27 -17.87 4.54
C TYR A 63 -34.35 -19.13 3.66
N ALA A 64 -34.28 -20.33 4.23
CA ALA A 64 -34.35 -21.59 3.49
C ALA A 64 -35.56 -21.64 2.55
N THR A 65 -36.73 -21.29 3.08
CA THR A 65 -37.99 -21.18 2.32
C THR A 65 -37.87 -20.16 1.19
N SER A 66 -37.32 -18.97 1.45
CA SER A 66 -37.21 -17.90 0.43
C SER A 66 -36.20 -18.21 -0.69
N VAL A 67 -35.18 -19.04 -0.43
CA VAL A 67 -34.25 -19.54 -1.47
C VAL A 67 -34.63 -20.91 -2.04
N GLY A 68 -35.83 -21.41 -1.75
CA GLY A 68 -36.35 -22.67 -2.30
C GLY A 68 -35.60 -23.93 -1.84
N ARG A 69 -35.00 -23.89 -0.65
CA ARG A 69 -34.23 -24.99 -0.05
C ARG A 69 -34.97 -25.64 1.10
N GLN A 70 -34.68 -26.91 1.33
CA GLN A 70 -35.14 -27.59 2.54
C GLN A 70 -34.30 -27.14 3.73
N MET A 71 -34.90 -27.09 4.92
CA MET A 71 -34.09 -27.15 6.14
C MET A 71 -33.43 -28.53 6.23
N GLY A 72 -32.26 -28.59 6.84
CA GLY A 72 -31.60 -29.85 7.17
C GLY A 72 -32.48 -30.67 8.09
N ASP A 73 -33.14 -31.71 7.55
CA ASP A 73 -33.89 -32.69 8.33
C ASP A 73 -32.94 -33.44 9.27
N GLY A 74 -32.66 -32.88 10.45
CA GLY A 74 -32.02 -33.60 11.54
C GLY A 74 -33.02 -34.51 12.25
N ASP A 75 -33.81 -35.26 11.47
CA ASP A 75 -34.87 -36.19 11.91
C ASP A 75 -34.30 -37.49 12.52
N ASN A 76 -33.02 -37.43 12.90
CA ASN A 76 -32.38 -38.28 13.89
C ASN A 76 -31.47 -37.40 14.77
N THR A 77 -31.45 -37.71 16.06
CA THR A 77 -30.80 -36.99 17.17
C THR A 77 -29.26 -36.99 17.14
N LYS A 78 -28.65 -36.99 15.94
CA LYS A 78 -27.20 -36.99 15.69
C LYS A 78 -26.71 -35.87 14.76
N LEU A 79 -27.61 -35.07 14.16
CA LEU A 79 -27.21 -34.03 13.19
C LEU A 79 -27.56 -32.59 13.61
N TRP A 80 -28.40 -32.39 14.64
CA TRP A 80 -28.48 -31.13 15.38
C TRP A 80 -27.39 -31.10 16.47
N GLY A 81 -26.41 -30.20 16.35
CA GLY A 81 -25.74 -29.58 17.50
C GLY A 81 -24.90 -30.40 18.48
N THR A 82 -24.51 -31.67 18.23
CA THR A 82 -23.58 -32.40 19.13
C THR A 82 -22.17 -32.65 18.57
N ASN A 83 -21.92 -32.40 17.28
CA ASN A 83 -20.59 -32.54 16.68
C ASN A 83 -19.65 -31.34 16.98
N GLY A 84 -19.81 -30.72 18.15
CA GLY A 84 -18.89 -29.74 18.72
C GLY A 84 -18.62 -28.50 17.85
N ASN A 85 -17.45 -27.90 18.08
CA ASN A 85 -16.98 -26.65 17.48
C ASN A 85 -16.54 -26.82 16.00
N ALA A 86 -17.24 -27.65 15.22
CA ALA A 86 -16.88 -28.06 13.84
C ALA A 86 -17.89 -27.62 12.77
N ARG A 87 -18.87 -26.77 13.11
CA ARG A 87 -19.78 -26.07 12.18
C ARG A 87 -19.97 -24.61 12.63
N PRO A 88 -20.16 -23.64 11.72
CA PRO A 88 -20.43 -22.26 12.09
C PRO A 88 -21.65 -22.16 13.02
N LYS A 89 -21.65 -21.18 13.92
CA LYS A 89 -22.82 -20.89 14.76
C LYS A 89 -23.94 -20.22 13.93
N GLY A 90 -25.18 -20.60 14.17
CA GLY A 90 -26.35 -20.03 13.48
C GLY A 90 -26.68 -20.74 12.17
N CYS A 91 -27.16 -19.98 11.19
CA CYS A 91 -27.63 -20.51 9.92
C CYS A 91 -26.49 -20.63 8.89
N PHE A 92 -26.40 -21.74 8.16
CA PHE A 92 -25.38 -21.95 7.14
C PHE A 92 -25.82 -22.94 6.06
N ILE A 93 -25.06 -22.99 4.95
CA ILE A 93 -25.18 -23.94 3.86
C ILE A 93 -23.94 -24.83 3.87
N ASP A 94 -24.11 -26.14 3.69
CA ASP A 94 -23.02 -27.08 3.41
C ASP A 94 -22.85 -27.18 1.87
N GLU A 95 -21.64 -27.02 1.36
CA GLU A 95 -21.36 -27.14 -0.08
C GLU A 95 -21.44 -28.58 -0.58
N SER A 96 -21.34 -29.57 0.32
CA SER A 96 -21.62 -30.98 -0.01
C SER A 96 -23.12 -31.29 -0.09
N ASP A 97 -23.98 -30.45 0.48
CA ASP A 97 -25.45 -30.49 0.31
C ASP A 97 -26.04 -29.08 0.10
N PRO A 98 -25.83 -28.48 -1.08
CA PRO A 98 -26.32 -27.15 -1.40
C PRO A 98 -27.84 -27.13 -1.63
N SER A 99 -28.54 -28.26 -1.52
CA SER A 99 -30.00 -28.32 -1.56
C SER A 99 -30.64 -27.93 -0.22
N ARG A 100 -29.84 -27.93 0.85
CA ARG A 100 -30.29 -27.70 2.23
C ARG A 100 -29.72 -26.41 2.83
N VAL A 101 -30.34 -26.02 3.94
CA VAL A 101 -29.89 -24.98 4.87
C VAL A 101 -29.91 -25.58 6.26
N PHE A 102 -28.83 -25.40 7.01
CA PHE A 102 -28.62 -25.98 8.32
C PHE A 102 -28.62 -24.90 9.40
N TYR A 103 -29.04 -25.26 10.60
CA TYR A 103 -28.97 -24.39 11.77
C TYR A 103 -28.16 -25.06 12.88
N ASN A 104 -27.17 -24.34 13.41
CA ASN A 104 -26.36 -24.77 14.55
C ASN A 104 -26.69 -23.89 15.77
N PRO A 105 -27.42 -24.41 16.78
CA PRO A 105 -27.83 -23.61 17.94
C PRO A 105 -26.69 -23.28 18.91
N GLY A 106 -25.54 -23.98 18.87
CA GLY A 106 -24.41 -23.65 19.73
C GLY A 106 -23.31 -24.71 19.87
N GLY A 107 -22.29 -24.30 20.63
CA GLY A 107 -21.00 -24.95 20.87
C GLY A 107 -20.07 -23.91 21.50
N GLY A 108 -18.80 -24.24 21.73
CA GLY A 108 -17.78 -23.19 21.87
C GLY A 108 -17.58 -22.46 20.54
N ASN A 109 -16.80 -21.37 20.52
CA ASN A 109 -16.44 -20.68 19.27
C ASN A 109 -15.95 -21.71 18.24
N TYR A 110 -16.49 -21.67 17.03
CA TYR A 110 -16.13 -22.60 15.96
C TYR A 110 -14.78 -22.16 15.39
N THR A 111 -13.72 -22.82 15.83
CA THR A 111 -12.33 -22.38 15.58
C THR A 111 -11.76 -22.85 14.25
N GLY A 112 -12.35 -23.86 13.62
CA GLY A 112 -11.87 -24.35 12.33
C GLY A 112 -12.82 -23.90 11.23
N CYS A 113 -12.45 -22.89 10.44
CA CYS A 113 -13.24 -22.55 9.26
C CYS A 113 -13.13 -23.70 8.24
N ASN A 114 -14.12 -24.58 8.26
CA ASN A 114 -14.30 -25.52 7.18
C ASN A 114 -14.97 -24.77 6.02
N LEU A 115 -14.24 -24.67 4.91
CA LEU A 115 -14.67 -23.99 3.70
C LEU A 115 -15.92 -24.62 3.08
N ALA A 116 -16.26 -25.86 3.42
CA ALA A 116 -17.54 -26.45 3.04
C ALA A 116 -18.75 -25.70 3.63
N PHE A 117 -18.60 -24.78 4.58
CA PHE A 117 -19.73 -24.05 5.17
C PHE A 117 -19.79 -22.56 4.77
N LYS A 118 -20.98 -22.15 4.33
CA LYS A 118 -21.33 -20.76 3.99
C LYS A 118 -22.42 -20.25 4.92
N SER A 119 -22.04 -19.45 5.92
CA SER A 119 -22.96 -18.87 6.90
C SER A 119 -23.92 -17.85 6.29
N ILE A 120 -25.06 -17.66 6.94
CA ILE A 120 -26.14 -16.76 6.52
C ILE A 120 -26.40 -15.80 7.69
N CYS A 121 -26.14 -14.52 7.46
CA CYS A 121 -26.17 -13.47 8.49
C CYS A 121 -27.19 -12.37 8.15
N GLU A 122 -27.54 -11.55 9.14
CA GLU A 122 -28.25 -10.29 8.89
C GLU A 122 -27.34 -9.31 8.12
N GLU A 123 -27.91 -8.55 7.19
CA GLU A 123 -27.22 -7.65 6.25
C GLU A 123 -26.33 -6.56 6.92
N SER A 124 -26.47 -6.35 8.24
CA SER A 124 -25.74 -5.31 8.99
C SER A 124 -24.45 -5.76 9.70
N GLN A 125 -24.14 -7.06 9.75
CA GLN A 125 -23.08 -7.58 10.64
C GLN A 125 -22.25 -8.74 10.04
N VAL A 126 -21.36 -8.40 9.11
CA VAL A 126 -20.11 -9.15 8.90
C VAL A 126 -19.00 -8.39 9.60
N ALA A 127 -18.51 -8.93 10.72
CA ALA A 127 -17.28 -8.42 11.35
C ALA A 127 -16.08 -8.81 10.50
N CYS A 128 -15.72 -7.94 9.56
CA CYS A 128 -14.41 -7.98 8.93
C CYS A 128 -13.40 -7.45 9.95
N GLU A 129 -12.57 -8.34 10.47
CA GLU A 129 -11.47 -8.02 11.39
C GLU A 129 -10.12 -8.29 10.72
N GLY A 130 -9.27 -7.27 10.62
CA GLY A 130 -7.98 -7.37 9.94
C GLY A 130 -7.58 -6.08 9.25
N TYR A 131 -6.33 -6.01 8.79
CA TYR A 131 -5.74 -4.78 8.25
C TYR A 131 -6.51 -4.18 7.07
N PHE A 132 -7.02 -5.02 6.16
CA PHE A 132 -7.66 -4.57 4.91
C PHE A 132 -9.11 -4.12 5.06
N CYS A 133 -9.79 -4.47 6.16
CA CYS A 133 -11.25 -4.37 6.27
C CYS A 133 -11.79 -2.94 6.10
N ASP A 134 -11.17 -1.95 6.73
CA ASP A 134 -11.52 -0.53 6.64
C ASP A 134 -10.79 0.21 5.50
N LYS A 135 -9.85 -0.45 4.82
CA LYS A 135 -9.00 0.14 3.78
C LYS A 135 -9.64 0.05 2.41
N SER A 136 -9.34 1.02 1.55
CA SER A 136 -9.59 0.96 0.11
C SER A 136 -8.28 0.78 -0.64
N LEU A 137 -8.34 0.65 -1.97
CA LEU A 137 -7.16 0.57 -2.82
C LEU A 137 -6.20 1.77 -2.66
N SER A 138 -6.70 2.97 -2.32
CA SER A 138 -5.87 4.16 -2.10
C SER A 138 -5.46 4.40 -0.65
N SER A 139 -5.91 3.59 0.32
CA SER A 139 -5.57 3.74 1.74
C SER A 139 -4.95 2.51 2.41
N MET A 140 -4.99 1.34 1.76
CA MET A 140 -4.19 0.18 2.17
C MET A 140 -2.69 0.45 1.95
N PHE A 141 -1.82 -0.27 2.64
CA PHE A 141 -0.41 -0.43 2.31
C PHE A 141 -0.09 -1.91 2.13
N LEU A 142 0.63 -2.27 1.06
CA LEU A 142 1.21 -3.60 0.87
C LEU A 142 2.55 -3.53 0.12
N PHE A 143 3.38 -4.54 0.36
CA PHE A 143 4.45 -4.92 -0.56
C PHE A 143 3.91 -5.82 -1.66
N MET A 144 4.43 -5.59 -2.87
CA MET A 144 4.18 -6.37 -4.08
C MET A 144 5.50 -6.95 -4.58
N THR A 145 5.54 -8.23 -4.94
CA THR A 145 6.72 -8.82 -5.60
C THR A 145 6.68 -8.53 -7.09
N HIS A 146 7.76 -7.96 -7.64
CA HIS A 146 7.97 -7.86 -9.09
C HIS A 146 8.28 -9.25 -9.65
N ASN A 147 7.65 -9.61 -10.78
CA ASN A 147 7.71 -10.94 -11.38
C ASN A 147 7.66 -12.08 -10.35
N SER A 148 6.61 -12.12 -9.54
CA SER A 148 6.45 -13.02 -8.38
C SER A 148 6.73 -14.50 -8.67
N TYR A 149 6.49 -14.92 -9.92
CA TYR A 149 6.75 -16.26 -10.41
C TYR A 149 8.24 -16.60 -10.56
N ALA A 150 9.06 -15.59 -10.90
CA ALA A 150 10.45 -15.73 -11.30
C ALA A 150 11.32 -16.10 -10.09
N THR A 151 11.51 -17.41 -9.92
CA THR A 151 12.18 -18.08 -8.79
C THR A 151 13.31 -18.97 -9.29
N ASP A 152 14.32 -19.23 -8.47
CA ASP A 152 15.54 -19.94 -8.87
C ASP A 152 15.29 -21.42 -9.26
N ASP A 153 14.25 -22.05 -8.72
CA ASP A 153 13.78 -23.38 -9.11
C ASP A 153 13.02 -23.40 -10.45
N ARG A 154 12.62 -22.24 -10.98
CA ARG A 154 11.74 -22.12 -12.17
C ARG A 154 12.37 -21.41 -13.36
N VAL A 155 13.20 -20.39 -13.16
CA VAL A 155 13.80 -19.58 -14.23
C VAL A 155 15.26 -19.25 -13.96
N PHE A 156 16.06 -19.12 -15.02
CA PHE A 156 17.50 -18.83 -14.88
C PHE A 156 17.79 -17.41 -14.36
N ILE A 157 16.97 -16.43 -14.77
CA ILE A 157 17.03 -15.06 -14.27
C ILE A 157 15.78 -14.86 -13.41
N HIS A 158 15.93 -14.94 -12.10
CA HIS A 158 14.84 -14.86 -11.13
C HIS A 158 14.83 -13.51 -10.39
N ASN A 159 13.68 -13.15 -9.84
CA ASN A 159 13.44 -11.92 -9.07
C ASN A 159 13.19 -12.22 -7.59
N GLN A 160 12.90 -13.47 -7.22
CA GLN A 160 12.49 -13.86 -5.87
C GLN A 160 13.16 -15.20 -5.48
N ASN A 161 13.45 -15.40 -4.19
CA ASN A 161 14.03 -16.65 -3.67
C ASN A 161 12.98 -17.71 -3.27
N PHE A 162 11.69 -17.33 -3.24
CA PHE A 162 10.60 -18.15 -2.73
C PHE A 162 9.38 -18.07 -3.64
N ARG A 163 8.61 -19.15 -3.72
CA ARG A 163 7.41 -19.26 -4.56
C ARG A 163 6.23 -18.46 -3.96
N GLU A 164 5.17 -18.28 -4.72
CA GLU A 164 4.09 -17.35 -4.40
C GLU A 164 3.33 -17.75 -3.12
N GLY A 165 3.25 -19.04 -2.81
CA GLY A 165 2.69 -19.52 -1.53
C GLY A 165 3.50 -19.09 -0.31
N ASP A 166 4.83 -19.15 -0.41
CA ASP A 166 5.75 -18.76 0.67
C ASP A 166 5.86 -17.23 0.80
N GLN A 167 5.84 -16.51 -0.33
CA GLN A 167 5.65 -15.05 -0.36
C GLN A 167 4.39 -14.64 0.40
N PHE A 168 3.26 -15.32 0.16
CA PHE A 168 2.01 -15.05 0.87
C PHE A 168 2.14 -15.35 2.37
N ASP A 169 2.70 -16.52 2.73
CA ASP A 169 2.91 -16.91 4.14
C ASP A 169 3.80 -15.90 4.88
N ALA A 170 4.76 -15.27 4.20
CA ALA A 170 5.61 -14.20 4.75
C ALA A 170 4.92 -12.83 4.88
N GLY A 171 3.74 -12.64 4.26
CA GLY A 171 2.95 -11.40 4.35
C GLY A 171 2.83 -10.58 3.06
N ILE A 172 3.37 -11.04 1.94
CA ILE A 172 3.13 -10.43 0.63
C ILE A 172 1.64 -10.55 0.28
N ARG A 173 1.08 -9.46 -0.25
CA ARG A 173 -0.33 -9.37 -0.70
C ARG A 173 -0.45 -8.78 -2.11
N GLY A 174 0.65 -8.30 -2.67
CA GLY A 174 0.74 -7.89 -4.08
C GLY A 174 1.55 -8.90 -4.89
N PHE A 175 1.06 -9.33 -6.03
CA PHE A 175 1.81 -10.19 -6.95
C PHE A 175 1.81 -9.59 -8.36
N ASN A 176 2.97 -9.43 -8.98
CA ASN A 176 3.07 -9.06 -10.38
C ASN A 176 3.46 -10.27 -11.23
N PHE A 177 2.74 -10.48 -12.34
CA PHE A 177 2.98 -11.58 -13.27
C PHE A 177 3.11 -11.06 -14.71
N ASP A 178 4.18 -11.46 -15.37
CA ASP A 178 4.35 -11.37 -16.82
C ASP A 178 3.60 -12.53 -17.50
N ILE A 179 2.46 -12.21 -18.14
CA ILE A 179 1.52 -13.21 -18.69
C ILE A 179 1.70 -13.39 -20.19
N TYR A 180 1.73 -14.66 -20.62
CA TYR A 180 1.78 -15.08 -22.01
C TYR A 180 0.62 -16.01 -22.35
N ASP A 181 -0.20 -15.60 -23.30
CA ASP A 181 -1.18 -16.46 -23.95
C ASP A 181 -0.55 -17.14 -25.17
N VAL A 182 -0.30 -18.44 -25.10
CA VAL A 182 0.30 -19.24 -26.18
C VAL A 182 -0.70 -20.29 -26.59
N ASP A 183 -1.27 -20.14 -27.79
CA ASP A 183 -2.30 -21.03 -28.37
C ASP A 183 -3.53 -21.29 -27.46
N GLY A 184 -3.83 -20.35 -26.55
CA GLY A 184 -4.93 -20.44 -25.58
C GLY A 184 -4.52 -20.96 -24.20
N GLU A 185 -3.27 -21.39 -24.02
CA GLU A 185 -2.70 -21.76 -22.72
C GLU A 185 -2.03 -20.53 -22.09
N LEU A 186 -2.30 -20.31 -20.79
CA LEU A 186 -1.71 -19.20 -20.05
C LEU A 186 -0.47 -19.65 -19.32
N SER A 187 0.62 -18.93 -19.56
CA SER A 187 1.91 -19.15 -18.92
C SER A 187 2.49 -17.88 -18.32
N VAL A 188 3.40 -18.08 -17.38
CA VAL A 188 4.20 -17.05 -16.72
C VAL A 188 5.68 -17.29 -16.99
N ASP A 189 6.42 -16.23 -17.33
CA ASP A 189 7.87 -16.23 -17.55
C ASP A 189 8.45 -14.82 -17.39
N HIS A 190 9.72 -14.69 -17.00
CA HIS A 190 10.34 -13.38 -16.75
C HIS A 190 10.81 -12.67 -18.03
N THR A 191 11.33 -13.37 -19.05
CA THR A 191 11.76 -12.71 -20.30
C THR A 191 11.77 -13.67 -21.48
N PRO A 192 11.02 -13.38 -22.57
CA PRO A 192 10.83 -14.28 -23.69
C PRO A 192 11.94 -14.07 -24.73
N ASN A 193 13.20 -14.17 -24.31
CA ASN A 193 14.27 -14.42 -25.27
C ASN A 193 14.36 -15.93 -25.51
N CYS A 194 14.66 -16.33 -26.75
CA CYS A 194 14.60 -17.73 -27.18
C CYS A 194 15.60 -18.67 -26.48
N ASN A 195 16.52 -18.13 -25.65
CA ASN A 195 17.51 -18.90 -24.91
C ASN A 195 17.16 -19.05 -23.42
N THR A 196 16.16 -18.33 -22.89
CA THR A 196 15.74 -18.38 -21.47
C THR A 196 14.24 -18.62 -21.27
N TRP A 197 13.49 -18.91 -22.33
CA TRP A 197 12.05 -19.20 -22.24
C TRP A 197 11.79 -20.51 -21.48
N THR A 198 11.45 -20.38 -20.19
CA THR A 198 11.09 -21.50 -19.29
C THR A 198 9.74 -21.23 -18.61
N PRO A 199 8.63 -21.22 -19.38
CA PRO A 199 7.31 -20.93 -18.84
C PRO A 199 6.80 -22.06 -17.95
N SER A 200 6.04 -21.69 -16.91
CA SER A 200 5.12 -22.61 -16.23
C SER A 200 3.66 -22.21 -16.46
N PRO A 201 2.70 -23.13 -16.27
CA PRO A 201 1.29 -22.83 -16.31
C PRO A 201 0.90 -21.78 -15.26
N TYR A 202 0.23 -20.71 -15.68
CA TYR A 202 -0.23 -19.63 -14.78
C TYR A 202 -1.07 -20.14 -13.60
N ILE A 203 -1.82 -21.22 -13.82
CA ILE A 203 -2.69 -21.83 -12.80
C ILE A 203 -1.92 -22.40 -11.60
N GLU A 204 -0.63 -22.72 -11.73
CA GLU A 204 0.20 -23.17 -10.59
C GLU A 204 0.45 -22.02 -9.61
N SER A 205 0.90 -20.86 -10.11
CA SER A 205 1.06 -19.63 -9.32
C SER A 205 -0.24 -19.20 -8.63
N VAL A 206 -1.38 -19.30 -9.33
CA VAL A 206 -2.69 -19.01 -8.73
C VAL A 206 -3.05 -20.03 -7.65
N GLY A 207 -2.80 -21.31 -7.90
CA GLY A 207 -3.08 -22.39 -6.96
C GLY A 207 -2.37 -22.22 -5.62
N GLU A 208 -1.08 -21.84 -5.64
CA GLU A 208 -0.31 -21.59 -4.42
C GLU A 208 -0.87 -20.42 -3.58
N VAL A 209 -1.18 -19.29 -4.22
CA VAL A 209 -1.77 -18.13 -3.54
C VAL A 209 -3.15 -18.46 -2.99
N LEU A 210 -3.97 -19.22 -3.73
CA LEU A 210 -5.30 -19.64 -3.29
C LEU A 210 -5.24 -20.61 -2.11
N GLU A 211 -4.32 -21.57 -2.10
CA GLU A 211 -4.13 -22.52 -0.99
C GLU A 211 -3.88 -21.81 0.35
N ARG A 212 -3.15 -20.69 0.31
CA ARG A 212 -2.94 -19.82 1.48
C ARG A 212 -4.15 -18.92 1.76
N LEU A 213 -4.64 -18.20 0.75
CA LEU A 213 -5.76 -17.26 0.91
C LEU A 213 -7.01 -17.94 1.45
N ASP A 214 -7.22 -19.23 1.18
CA ASP A 214 -8.35 -20.00 1.69
C ASP A 214 -8.14 -20.59 3.10
N ARG A 215 -7.02 -20.31 3.78
CA ARG A 215 -6.90 -20.59 5.22
C ARG A 215 -7.69 -19.58 6.06
N CYS A 216 -8.03 -19.99 7.27
CA CYS A 216 -8.98 -19.29 8.13
C CYS A 216 -8.43 -18.00 8.73
N GLU A 217 -7.16 -18.02 9.11
CA GLU A 217 -6.36 -16.86 9.46
C GLU A 217 -6.29 -15.81 8.33
N HIS A 218 -6.67 -16.18 7.10
CA HIS A 218 -6.63 -15.33 5.91
C HIS A 218 -8.01 -15.00 5.32
N GLN A 219 -9.11 -15.32 6.03
CA GLN A 219 -10.48 -15.05 5.56
C GLN A 219 -10.75 -13.55 5.27
N ASN A 220 -10.08 -12.64 5.98
CA ASN A 220 -10.21 -11.18 5.83
C ASN A 220 -9.05 -10.52 5.03
N GLU A 221 -8.20 -11.33 4.40
CA GLU A 221 -7.09 -10.86 3.58
C GLU A 221 -7.54 -10.47 2.16
N ILE A 222 -6.77 -9.58 1.53
CA ILE A 222 -6.91 -9.19 0.12
C ILE A 222 -5.63 -9.51 -0.62
N VAL A 223 -5.77 -9.99 -1.86
CA VAL A 223 -4.69 -10.09 -2.83
C VAL A 223 -4.91 -9.08 -3.95
N VAL A 224 -3.85 -8.36 -4.33
CA VAL A 224 -3.81 -7.50 -5.52
C VAL A 224 -2.84 -8.11 -6.51
N VAL A 225 -3.31 -8.36 -7.73
CA VAL A 225 -2.49 -8.97 -8.79
C VAL A 225 -2.33 -7.98 -9.92
N ASP A 226 -1.09 -7.71 -10.34
CA ASP A 226 -0.78 -6.86 -11.49
C ASP A 226 -0.27 -7.69 -12.67
N LEU A 227 -1.10 -7.79 -13.71
CA LEU A 227 -0.92 -8.68 -14.85
C LEU A 227 -0.34 -7.89 -16.03
N GLU A 228 0.97 -8.01 -16.23
CA GLU A 228 1.66 -7.47 -17.38
C GLU A 228 1.50 -8.45 -18.56
N MET A 229 0.47 -8.24 -19.38
CA MET A 229 0.19 -9.12 -20.52
C MET A 229 1.23 -8.84 -21.63
N LYS A 230 2.17 -9.76 -21.82
CA LYS A 230 3.17 -9.67 -22.90
C LYS A 230 2.58 -10.16 -24.21
N ASN A 231 1.87 -11.29 -24.17
CA ASN A 231 1.07 -11.81 -25.28
C ASN A 231 -0.39 -12.05 -24.84
N SER A 232 -1.34 -11.76 -25.71
CA SER A 232 -2.78 -11.87 -25.41
C SER A 232 -3.57 -12.22 -26.68
N GLY A 233 -4.27 -13.36 -26.66
CA GLY A 233 -5.19 -13.79 -27.71
C GLY A 233 -6.65 -13.46 -27.40
N GLU A 234 -7.56 -14.04 -28.20
CA GLU A 234 -8.99 -13.95 -27.93
C GLU A 234 -9.32 -14.66 -26.60
N ARG A 235 -10.08 -13.97 -25.73
CA ARG A 235 -10.50 -14.45 -24.40
C ARG A 235 -9.40 -14.60 -23.33
N THR A 236 -8.21 -14.00 -23.52
CA THR A 236 -7.13 -13.96 -22.49
C THR A 236 -7.68 -13.56 -21.12
N ASN A 237 -8.41 -12.45 -21.06
CA ASN A 237 -8.96 -11.88 -19.84
C ASN A 237 -9.87 -12.85 -19.07
N GLN A 238 -10.69 -13.65 -19.77
CA GLN A 238 -11.53 -14.66 -19.15
C GLN A 238 -10.69 -15.82 -18.59
N ARG A 239 -9.70 -16.30 -19.36
CA ARG A 239 -8.79 -17.38 -18.90
C ARG A 239 -7.95 -16.97 -17.69
N VAL A 240 -7.55 -15.69 -17.59
CA VAL A 240 -6.77 -15.20 -16.44
C VAL A 240 -7.64 -15.07 -15.19
N VAL A 241 -8.92 -14.72 -15.35
CA VAL A 241 -9.88 -14.62 -14.25
C VAL A 241 -10.33 -15.99 -13.72
N GLU A 242 -10.48 -16.98 -14.61
CA GLU A 242 -11.10 -18.28 -14.31
C GLU A 242 -10.45 -19.06 -13.14
N PRO A 243 -9.11 -19.20 -13.05
CA PRO A 243 -8.45 -19.87 -11.91
C PRO A 243 -8.76 -19.29 -10.53
N TRP A 244 -9.03 -17.98 -10.44
CA TRP A 244 -9.35 -17.30 -9.18
C TRP A 244 -10.82 -17.46 -8.73
N GLY A 245 -11.68 -17.99 -9.60
CA GLY A 245 -13.05 -18.39 -9.27
C GLY A 245 -13.95 -17.26 -8.77
N ASP A 246 -14.65 -17.50 -7.66
CA ASP A 246 -15.59 -16.55 -7.05
C ASP A 246 -14.91 -15.45 -6.23
N LYS A 247 -13.61 -15.59 -5.94
CA LYS A 247 -12.82 -14.63 -5.15
C LYS A 247 -12.47 -13.36 -5.92
N VAL A 248 -12.63 -13.35 -7.25
CA VAL A 248 -12.36 -12.16 -8.07
C VAL A 248 -13.35 -11.05 -7.73
N ILE A 249 -12.81 -9.87 -7.42
CA ILE A 249 -13.56 -8.63 -7.21
C ILE A 249 -14.17 -8.20 -8.55
N LYS A 250 -15.50 -8.15 -8.60
CA LYS A 250 -16.28 -7.74 -9.78
C LYS A 250 -17.02 -6.44 -9.50
N ASN A 251 -17.11 -5.60 -10.52
CA ASN A 251 -17.60 -4.21 -10.42
C ASN A 251 -16.80 -3.40 -9.37
N PHE A 252 -15.46 -3.42 -9.50
CA PHE A 252 -14.57 -2.70 -8.60
C PHE A 252 -14.82 -1.17 -8.61
N ASN A 253 -14.75 -0.59 -7.43
CA ASN A 253 -14.95 0.84 -7.14
C ASN A 253 -13.94 1.23 -6.05
N SER A 254 -12.95 2.04 -6.40
CA SER A 254 -11.83 2.40 -5.51
C SER A 254 -12.25 3.21 -4.29
N SER A 255 -13.44 3.82 -4.27
CA SER A 255 -13.99 4.51 -3.10
C SER A 255 -14.73 3.58 -2.12
N LYS A 256 -14.73 2.26 -2.35
CA LYS A 256 -15.27 1.26 -1.40
C LYS A 256 -14.14 0.64 -0.56
N PRO A 257 -14.34 0.43 0.76
CA PRO A 257 -13.40 -0.33 1.57
C PRO A 257 -13.50 -1.82 1.22
N PHE A 258 -12.42 -2.58 1.44
CA PHE A 258 -12.38 -3.99 1.06
C PHE A 258 -13.34 -4.88 1.86
N SER A 259 -13.76 -4.50 3.07
CA SER A 259 -14.87 -5.17 3.78
C SER A 259 -16.13 -5.35 2.93
N TYR A 260 -16.44 -4.42 2.02
CA TYR A 260 -17.57 -4.51 1.08
C TYR A 260 -17.43 -5.66 0.06
N TYR A 261 -16.19 -6.03 -0.27
CA TYR A 261 -15.87 -7.12 -1.19
C TYR A 261 -15.65 -8.44 -0.44
N ILE A 262 -14.93 -8.39 0.68
CA ILE A 262 -14.68 -9.50 1.62
C ILE A 262 -16.02 -10.14 2.04
N ALA A 263 -17.02 -9.36 2.47
CA ALA A 263 -18.36 -9.86 2.81
C ALA A 263 -19.09 -10.62 1.68
N LYS A 264 -18.67 -10.43 0.42
CA LYS A 264 -19.17 -11.15 -0.76
C LYS A 264 -18.30 -12.34 -1.18
N GLY A 265 -17.28 -12.68 -0.39
CA GLY A 265 -16.26 -13.68 -0.71
C GLY A 265 -15.20 -13.18 -1.70
N GLN A 266 -15.29 -11.93 -2.15
CA GLN A 266 -14.42 -11.37 -3.17
C GLN A 266 -13.19 -10.75 -2.52
N ARG A 267 -12.03 -11.36 -2.76
CA ARG A 267 -10.75 -11.06 -2.08
C ARG A 267 -9.57 -10.82 -3.02
N VAL A 268 -9.76 -10.94 -4.33
CA VAL A 268 -8.70 -10.81 -5.35
C VAL A 268 -9.02 -9.67 -6.31
N LEU A 269 -8.18 -8.63 -6.33
CA LEU A 269 -8.25 -7.53 -7.30
C LEU A 269 -7.25 -7.80 -8.44
N LEU A 270 -7.76 -8.04 -9.65
CA LEU A 270 -6.94 -8.27 -10.84
C LEU A 270 -6.79 -6.96 -11.65
N LEU A 271 -5.56 -6.48 -11.76
CA LEU A 271 -5.16 -5.32 -12.56
C LEU A 271 -4.39 -5.78 -13.80
N THR A 272 -4.40 -5.00 -14.89
CA THR A 272 -3.58 -5.29 -16.08
C THR A 272 -3.13 -4.04 -16.83
N ASN A 273 -1.98 -4.12 -17.50
CA ASN A 273 -1.46 -3.07 -18.38
C ASN A 273 -2.25 -2.89 -19.70
N LYS A 274 -3.10 -3.84 -20.11
CA LYS A 274 -3.89 -3.77 -21.36
C LYS A 274 -5.21 -3.01 -21.21
N ASP A 275 -5.74 -2.58 -22.35
CA ASP A 275 -7.13 -2.12 -22.47
C ASP A 275 -8.11 -3.27 -22.18
N THR A 276 -9.02 -3.07 -21.22
CA THR A 276 -10.12 -3.99 -20.90
C THR A 276 -11.46 -3.33 -21.20
N SER A 277 -12.18 -3.78 -22.23
CA SER A 277 -13.50 -3.23 -22.57
C SER A 277 -14.64 -3.73 -21.67
N ASP A 278 -14.47 -4.90 -21.04
CA ASP A 278 -15.47 -5.53 -20.17
C ASP A 278 -14.91 -5.73 -18.76
N THR A 279 -15.27 -4.82 -17.86
CA THR A 279 -14.91 -4.86 -16.43
C THR A 279 -15.83 -5.76 -15.59
N SER A 280 -16.88 -6.34 -16.20
CA SER A 280 -17.79 -7.27 -15.51
C SER A 280 -17.14 -8.65 -15.30
N VAL A 281 -16.13 -8.99 -16.10
CA VAL A 281 -15.31 -10.20 -15.94
C VAL A 281 -14.54 -10.17 -14.60
N GLY A 282 -14.15 -8.99 -14.11
CA GLY A 282 -13.41 -8.82 -12.85
C GLY A 282 -11.91 -8.54 -13.01
N ILE A 283 -11.50 -8.12 -14.20
CA ILE A 283 -10.15 -7.60 -14.48
C ILE A 283 -10.25 -6.12 -14.85
N TYR A 284 -9.31 -5.31 -14.35
CA TYR A 284 -9.33 -3.86 -14.44
C TYR A 284 -8.04 -3.34 -15.05
N ARG A 285 -8.13 -2.25 -15.82
CA ARG A 285 -6.94 -1.60 -16.34
C ARG A 285 -6.18 -0.86 -15.23
N ARG A 286 -4.91 -1.23 -15.02
CA ARG A 286 -4.01 -0.66 -13.99
C ARG A 286 -4.00 0.87 -14.01
N LYS A 287 -3.78 1.49 -15.17
CA LYS A 287 -3.66 2.95 -15.31
C LYS A 287 -4.94 3.74 -14.95
N ASP A 288 -6.07 3.08 -14.77
CA ASP A 288 -7.32 3.74 -14.40
C ASP A 288 -7.49 3.79 -12.86
N TYR A 289 -6.64 3.05 -12.12
CA TYR A 289 -6.72 2.90 -10.65
C TYR A 289 -5.38 3.05 -9.91
N VAL A 290 -4.25 2.99 -10.60
CA VAL A 290 -2.89 3.03 -10.01
C VAL A 290 -2.05 4.08 -10.73
N THR A 291 -1.46 4.99 -9.96
CA THR A 291 -0.44 5.95 -10.40
C THR A 291 0.94 5.43 -10.03
N GLN A 292 1.86 5.39 -10.99
CA GLN A 292 3.20 4.83 -10.76
C GLN A 292 4.33 5.62 -11.42
N ASN A 293 5.52 5.46 -10.87
CA ASN A 293 6.77 5.96 -11.41
C ASN A 293 7.36 5.04 -12.50
N GLY A 294 8.49 5.45 -13.08
CA GLY A 294 9.30 4.61 -13.95
C GLY A 294 9.92 3.43 -13.22
N TYR A 295 10.54 2.53 -13.98
CA TYR A 295 11.19 1.32 -13.49
C TYR A 295 12.64 1.21 -14.02
N ASP A 296 13.13 2.26 -14.70
CA ASP A 296 14.44 2.28 -15.36
C ASP A 296 15.55 2.65 -14.36
N TRP A 297 15.66 1.88 -13.28
CA TRP A 297 16.58 2.12 -12.17
C TRP A 297 17.75 1.13 -12.19
N THR A 298 18.94 1.60 -12.59
CA THR A 298 20.17 0.83 -12.36
C THR A 298 20.62 1.00 -10.91
N CYS A 299 21.01 -0.09 -10.24
CA CYS A 299 21.41 -0.07 -8.83
C CYS A 299 22.64 0.82 -8.53
N THR A 300 23.39 1.24 -9.55
CA THR A 300 24.46 2.25 -9.46
C THR A 300 23.98 3.66 -9.15
N PHE A 301 22.68 3.94 -9.24
CA PHE A 301 22.07 5.18 -8.77
C PHE A 301 21.45 4.96 -7.39
N ASP A 302 21.58 5.97 -6.53
CA ASP A 302 21.05 5.91 -5.17
C ASP A 302 19.51 5.83 -5.13
N GLU A 303 18.80 6.24 -6.20
CA GLU A 303 17.35 6.48 -6.20
C GLU A 303 16.62 5.87 -7.41
N PRO A 304 15.35 5.42 -7.24
CA PRO A 304 14.45 5.03 -8.34
C PRO A 304 14.21 6.11 -9.38
N ASP A 305 13.83 5.70 -10.61
CA ASP A 305 13.25 6.62 -11.58
C ASP A 305 11.87 7.11 -11.10
N PHE A 306 11.82 8.25 -10.42
CA PHE A 306 10.58 8.86 -9.94
C PHE A 306 9.74 9.51 -11.05
N ALA A 307 10.17 9.52 -12.32
CA ALA A 307 9.40 10.10 -13.41
C ALA A 307 8.03 9.42 -13.57
N TYR A 308 7.01 10.21 -13.88
CA TYR A 308 5.65 9.69 -14.11
C TYR A 308 5.63 8.73 -15.32
N ARG A 309 5.23 7.47 -15.07
CA ARG A 309 5.01 6.45 -16.11
C ARG A 309 3.55 6.43 -16.56
N GLU A 310 2.63 6.11 -15.65
CA GLU A 310 1.19 6.05 -15.95
C GLU A 310 0.29 6.24 -14.73
N GLY A 311 -1.01 6.41 -14.97
CA GLY A 311 -2.07 6.41 -13.97
C GLY A 311 -2.87 7.71 -13.83
N PRO A 312 -3.85 7.76 -12.91
CA PRO A 312 -4.61 8.97 -12.62
C PRO A 312 -3.70 9.98 -11.90
N LYS A 313 -3.46 11.15 -12.49
CA LYS A 313 -2.66 12.21 -11.86
C LYS A 313 -3.46 12.91 -10.77
N ASN A 314 -2.87 13.04 -9.59
CA ASN A 314 -3.44 13.80 -8.45
C ASN A 314 -4.82 13.29 -7.97
N ASP A 315 -5.15 12.02 -8.20
CA ASP A 315 -6.39 11.40 -7.71
C ASP A 315 -6.19 10.83 -6.30
N PRO A 316 -6.95 11.26 -5.27
CA PRO A 316 -6.90 10.66 -3.94
C PRO A 316 -7.51 9.25 -3.86
N ASN A 317 -8.20 8.78 -4.92
CA ASN A 317 -8.79 7.44 -5.01
C ASN A 317 -7.92 6.46 -5.82
N SER A 318 -6.81 6.89 -6.42
CA SER A 318 -5.86 5.97 -7.04
C SER A 318 -4.84 5.46 -6.03
N ALA A 319 -4.44 4.20 -6.15
CA ALA A 319 -3.23 3.72 -5.50
C ALA A 319 -1.99 4.44 -6.06
N LYS A 320 -0.94 4.48 -5.26
CA LYS A 320 0.37 5.02 -5.55
C LYS A 320 1.37 3.88 -5.48
N LEU A 321 1.81 3.40 -6.64
CA LEU A 321 2.75 2.29 -6.77
C LEU A 321 4.14 2.85 -7.01
N MET A 322 5.07 2.55 -6.09
CA MET A 322 6.49 2.79 -6.29
C MET A 322 7.14 1.51 -6.83
N ASN A 323 7.61 1.55 -8.07
CA ASN A 323 8.54 0.57 -8.60
C ASN A 323 9.88 0.77 -7.87
N HIS A 324 10.21 -0.17 -6.98
CA HIS A 324 11.31 -0.08 -6.02
C HIS A 324 12.16 -1.35 -6.07
N PHE A 325 12.48 -1.75 -7.29
CA PHE A 325 13.45 -2.76 -7.64
C PHE A 325 14.45 -2.11 -8.58
N CYS A 326 15.73 -2.41 -8.41
CA CYS A 326 16.80 -1.92 -9.27
C CYS A 326 17.44 -3.10 -9.99
N TYR A 327 18.15 -2.84 -11.08
CA TYR A 327 18.87 -3.88 -11.81
C TYR A 327 20.36 -3.54 -11.99
N THR A 328 21.18 -4.59 -12.03
CA THR A 328 22.61 -4.51 -12.33
C THR A 328 22.88 -5.26 -13.64
N PHE A 329 23.45 -4.57 -14.64
CA PHE A 329 23.57 -5.06 -16.03
C PHE A 329 22.26 -5.55 -16.71
N LYS A 330 21.10 -4.99 -16.30
CA LYS A 330 19.74 -5.40 -16.69
C LYS A 330 19.29 -6.77 -16.16
N LEU A 331 19.92 -7.24 -15.10
CA LEU A 331 19.52 -8.42 -14.35
C LEU A 331 19.12 -7.99 -12.93
N PRO A 332 18.16 -8.69 -12.29
CA PRO A 332 17.95 -8.59 -10.85
C PRO A 332 19.24 -8.98 -10.11
N ASP A 333 19.51 -8.34 -8.98
CA ASP A 333 20.65 -8.66 -8.12
C ASP A 333 20.20 -8.69 -6.65
N GLU A 334 20.51 -9.79 -5.96
CA GLU A 334 20.07 -10.06 -4.60
C GLU A 334 20.76 -9.16 -3.56
N GLN A 335 22.03 -8.79 -3.77
CA GLN A 335 22.81 -7.95 -2.84
C GLN A 335 22.39 -6.47 -2.97
N ASP A 336 22.19 -6.01 -4.19
CA ASP A 336 21.58 -4.71 -4.43
C ASP A 336 20.15 -4.65 -3.90
N SER A 337 19.37 -5.74 -4.02
CA SER A 337 18.03 -5.84 -3.44
C SER A 337 18.05 -5.81 -1.92
N GLU A 338 18.99 -6.49 -1.25
CA GLU A 338 19.19 -6.40 0.21
C GLU A 338 19.44 -4.96 0.66
N ARG A 339 20.28 -4.22 -0.08
CA ARG A 339 20.53 -2.81 0.16
C ARG A 339 19.28 -1.97 -0.06
N VAL A 340 18.61 -2.06 -1.22
CA VAL A 340 17.48 -1.17 -1.49
C VAL A 340 16.26 -1.49 -0.63
N ASN A 341 16.06 -2.75 -0.26
CA ASN A 341 14.99 -3.19 0.63
C ASN A 341 15.23 -2.85 2.12
N ASP A 342 16.32 -2.16 2.47
CA ASP A 342 16.50 -1.63 3.83
C ASP A 342 15.39 -0.63 4.21
N GLU A 343 15.04 -0.61 5.51
CA GLU A 343 13.97 0.23 6.04
C GLU A 343 14.23 1.71 5.74
N HIS A 344 15.44 2.20 6.00
CA HIS A 344 15.76 3.62 5.81
C HIS A 344 15.77 4.01 4.33
N VAL A 345 16.14 3.08 3.44
CA VAL A 345 16.12 3.27 1.98
C VAL A 345 14.68 3.35 1.47
N ILE A 346 13.83 2.38 1.83
CA ILE A 346 12.40 2.37 1.48
C ILE A 346 11.71 3.66 1.96
N MET A 347 11.94 4.06 3.22
CA MET A 347 11.29 5.25 3.78
C MET A 347 11.81 6.55 3.16
N SER A 348 13.10 6.63 2.81
CA SER A 348 13.69 7.74 2.07
C SER A 348 13.08 7.88 0.67
N HIS A 349 13.06 6.79 -0.10
CA HIS A 349 12.51 6.80 -1.46
C HIS A 349 11.01 7.08 -1.47
N SER A 350 10.28 6.57 -0.48
CA SER A 350 8.86 6.85 -0.31
C SER A 350 8.56 8.32 0.00
N ARG A 351 9.44 9.03 0.73
CA ARG A 351 9.37 10.49 0.91
C ARG A 351 9.58 11.23 -0.42
N LYS A 352 10.68 10.96 -1.13
CA LYS A 352 11.02 11.58 -2.43
C LYS A 352 9.97 11.31 -3.51
N PHE A 353 9.34 10.13 -3.48
CA PHE A 353 8.16 9.81 -4.26
C PHE A 353 6.98 10.74 -3.87
N SER A 354 6.65 10.85 -2.59
CA SER A 354 5.52 11.68 -2.13
C SER A 354 5.66 13.18 -2.44
N GLU A 355 6.89 13.67 -2.53
CA GLU A 355 7.24 15.04 -2.92
C GLU A 355 6.98 15.34 -4.40
N GLN A 356 6.89 14.32 -5.26
CA GLN A 356 6.60 14.53 -6.68
C GLN A 356 5.16 15.06 -6.86
N PRO A 357 4.96 16.22 -7.53
CA PRO A 357 3.64 16.86 -7.64
C PRO A 357 2.54 16.04 -8.31
N VAL A 358 2.90 14.93 -8.97
CA VAL A 358 2.01 14.04 -9.73
C VAL A 358 1.44 12.89 -8.89
N TYR A 359 2.14 12.51 -7.80
CA TYR A 359 1.69 11.47 -6.88
C TYR A 359 0.99 12.11 -5.67
N GLY A 360 1.59 13.15 -5.07
CA GLY A 360 0.96 13.98 -4.04
C GLY A 360 0.62 13.27 -2.72
N SER A 361 1.08 12.04 -2.53
CA SER A 361 0.95 11.25 -1.31
C SER A 361 2.03 10.17 -1.26
N PHE A 362 2.24 9.59 -0.07
CA PHE A 362 3.11 8.44 0.13
C PHE A 362 2.72 7.26 -0.80
N PRO A 363 3.68 6.44 -1.27
CA PRO A 363 3.35 5.20 -1.95
C PRO A 363 2.60 4.25 -1.00
N ASN A 364 1.58 3.59 -1.54
CA ASN A 364 0.72 2.67 -0.81
C ASN A 364 0.73 1.25 -1.43
N ILE A 365 1.46 1.09 -2.53
CA ILE A 365 2.00 -0.17 -3.03
C ILE A 365 3.50 0.06 -3.27
N ILE A 366 4.36 -0.80 -2.75
CA ILE A 366 5.80 -0.78 -3.08
C ILE A 366 6.14 -2.12 -3.73
N MET A 367 6.63 -2.07 -4.97
CA MET A 367 6.99 -3.25 -5.74
C MET A 367 8.49 -3.53 -5.61
N VAL A 368 8.88 -4.74 -5.18
CA VAL A 368 10.26 -5.11 -4.84
C VAL A 368 10.71 -6.41 -5.52
N ASP A 369 12.01 -6.53 -5.76
CA ASP A 369 12.71 -7.80 -6.00
C ASP A 369 13.26 -8.35 -4.66
N PHE A 370 13.42 -9.66 -4.56
CA PHE A 370 13.93 -10.43 -3.41
C PHE A 370 13.38 -9.93 -2.06
N TYR A 371 12.06 -10.09 -1.86
CA TYR A 371 11.36 -9.59 -0.66
C TYR A 371 11.92 -10.11 0.68
N ASP A 372 12.63 -11.24 0.66
CA ASP A 372 13.29 -11.87 1.80
C ASP A 372 14.65 -11.25 2.15
N LYS A 373 15.11 -10.26 1.36
CA LYS A 373 16.31 -9.45 1.62
C LYS A 373 15.93 -8.08 2.20
N GLY A 374 16.84 -7.51 2.99
CA GLY A 374 16.66 -6.20 3.61
C GLY A 374 15.69 -6.23 4.79
N SER A 375 14.96 -5.13 5.00
CA SER A 375 14.13 -4.86 6.17
C SER A 375 12.72 -4.37 5.78
N ILE A 376 12.07 -5.03 4.81
CA ILE A 376 10.75 -4.61 4.32
C ILE A 376 9.64 -4.70 5.37
N TRP A 377 9.72 -5.63 6.32
CA TRP A 377 8.67 -5.81 7.34
C TRP A 377 8.65 -4.70 8.39
N PRO A 378 9.79 -4.29 8.98
CA PRO A 378 9.87 -3.03 9.72
C PRO A 378 9.30 -1.84 8.94
N ALA A 379 9.68 -1.66 7.67
CA ALA A 379 9.13 -0.58 6.83
C ALA A 379 7.60 -0.67 6.67
N GLN A 380 7.06 -1.87 6.48
CA GLN A 380 5.61 -2.11 6.44
C GLN A 380 4.92 -1.69 7.74
N ASP A 381 5.46 -2.08 8.89
CA ASP A 381 4.87 -1.78 10.20
C ASP A 381 4.89 -0.28 10.49
N LEU A 382 5.94 0.43 10.06
CA LEU A 382 6.03 1.89 10.17
C LEU A 382 4.99 2.62 9.32
N ILE A 383 4.82 2.21 8.06
CA ILE A 383 3.86 2.80 7.11
C ILE A 383 2.42 2.45 7.52
N ARG A 384 2.16 1.24 8.02
CA ARG A 384 0.83 0.81 8.48
C ARG A 384 0.47 1.37 9.85
N GLY A 385 1.44 1.51 10.75
CA GLY A 385 1.23 1.89 12.15
C GLY A 385 0.94 3.38 12.35
N THR A 386 1.25 4.24 11.37
CA THR A 386 1.14 5.69 11.55
C THR A 386 0.61 6.42 10.31
N ASN A 387 -0.36 7.33 10.51
CA ASN A 387 -0.69 8.39 9.54
C ASN A 387 0.42 9.48 9.43
N LYS A 388 1.57 9.24 10.07
CA LYS A 388 2.73 10.10 10.20
C LYS A 388 3.94 9.25 10.58
N TYR A 389 4.56 8.58 9.61
CA TYR A 389 5.99 8.29 9.77
C TYR A 389 6.78 9.56 9.43
N VAL A 390 6.64 10.54 10.31
CA VAL A 390 7.73 11.45 10.63
C VAL A 390 8.63 10.62 11.55
N GLY A 391 9.29 9.61 11.00
CA GLY A 391 10.28 8.83 11.74
C GLY A 391 11.35 9.80 12.16
N ASP A 392 11.47 10.01 13.48
CA ASP A 392 12.08 11.19 14.12
C ASP A 392 13.18 11.79 13.24
N GLU A 393 12.80 12.81 12.45
CA GLU A 393 13.66 13.36 11.40
C GLU A 393 14.95 13.77 12.08
N LEU A 394 16.05 13.07 11.77
CA LEU A 394 17.27 13.17 12.55
C LEU A 394 17.72 14.63 12.48
N GLU A 395 17.58 15.33 13.60
CA GLU A 395 17.76 16.78 13.67
C GLU A 395 19.23 17.12 13.35
N ASP A 396 19.46 18.32 12.85
CA ASP A 396 20.77 18.75 12.37
C ASP A 396 21.85 18.53 13.45
N GLY A 397 22.96 17.91 13.03
CA GLY A 397 24.04 17.48 13.90
C GLY A 397 23.88 16.07 14.48
N THR A 398 22.80 15.36 14.24
CA THR A 398 22.73 13.93 14.57
C THR A 398 23.70 13.15 13.70
N LEU A 399 24.60 12.38 14.32
CA LEU A 399 25.56 11.53 13.60
C LEU A 399 24.82 10.45 12.81
N CYS A 400 25.27 10.22 11.59
CA CYS A 400 24.61 9.28 10.68
C CYS A 400 25.61 8.58 9.75
N ALA A 401 25.19 7.47 9.15
CA ALA A 401 25.96 6.75 8.15
C ALA A 401 25.34 6.93 6.75
N VAL A 402 26.19 7.27 5.78
CA VAL A 402 25.82 7.50 4.38
C VAL A 402 25.19 6.23 3.81
N GLY A 403 24.12 6.37 3.02
CA GLY A 403 23.37 5.25 2.45
C GLY A 403 22.52 4.44 3.45
N THR A 404 22.50 4.80 4.74
CA THR A 404 21.65 4.16 5.77
C THR A 404 20.94 5.24 6.60
N THR A 405 21.34 5.45 7.86
CA THR A 405 20.65 6.36 8.78
C THR A 405 20.67 7.82 8.33
N CYS A 406 21.64 8.25 7.52
CA CYS A 406 21.66 9.62 6.99
C CYS A 406 20.46 9.94 6.08
N MET A 407 19.74 8.92 5.58
CA MET A 407 18.56 9.15 4.76
C MET A 407 17.30 9.45 5.58
N SER A 408 17.37 9.31 6.91
CA SER A 408 16.37 9.77 7.88
C SER A 408 16.64 11.18 8.40
N CYS A 409 17.65 11.88 7.88
CA CYS A 409 17.91 13.28 8.22
C CYS A 409 16.80 14.21 7.72
N LYS A 410 16.52 15.24 8.53
CA LYS A 410 15.56 16.31 8.24
C LYS A 410 15.95 17.19 7.05
N ASN A 411 17.24 17.53 7.00
CA ASN A 411 17.90 18.25 5.94
C ASN A 411 18.99 17.36 5.33
N GLU A 412 19.52 17.73 4.16
CA GLU A 412 20.67 17.04 3.56
C GLU A 412 21.83 16.88 4.56
N TYR A 413 22.39 15.68 4.63
CA TYR A 413 23.52 15.37 5.50
C TYR A 413 24.83 15.89 4.91
N SER A 414 25.80 16.20 5.78
CA SER A 414 27.14 16.63 5.37
C SER A 414 28.22 16.07 6.29
N PHE A 415 29.48 16.12 5.87
CA PHE A 415 30.60 15.77 6.75
C PHE A 415 30.89 16.92 7.72
N TRP A 416 30.72 16.67 9.02
CA TRP A 416 30.96 17.66 10.07
C TRP A 416 32.39 17.48 10.62
N ASN A 417 33.25 18.47 10.39
CA ASN A 417 34.65 18.46 10.81
C ASN A 417 34.79 18.42 12.33
N SER A 418 33.90 19.09 13.07
CA SER A 418 33.82 19.06 14.53
C SER A 418 33.53 17.68 15.11
N LYS A 419 32.96 16.78 14.30
CA LYS A 419 32.64 15.40 14.67
C LYS A 419 33.50 14.35 13.97
N ALA A 420 34.31 14.77 12.99
CA ALA A 420 35.08 13.91 12.08
C ALA A 420 34.23 12.81 11.41
N MET A 421 32.94 13.07 11.19
CA MET A 421 31.96 12.09 10.72
C MET A 421 30.78 12.79 10.03
N THR A 422 30.03 12.06 9.21
CA THR A 422 28.79 12.55 8.62
C THR A 422 27.70 12.78 9.68
N ALA A 423 26.98 13.89 9.56
CA ALA A 423 25.83 14.21 10.38
C ALA A 423 24.74 14.89 9.54
N CYS A 424 23.51 14.87 10.04
CA CYS A 424 22.37 15.54 9.43
C CYS A 424 22.56 17.06 9.34
N GLY A 425 22.04 17.67 8.28
CA GLY A 425 22.19 19.10 8.04
C GLY A 425 23.61 19.56 7.68
N SER A 426 23.73 20.87 7.47
CA SER A 426 25.02 21.54 7.29
C SER A 426 25.66 21.85 8.64
N GLU A 427 26.98 21.64 8.76
CA GLU A 427 27.74 21.98 9.96
C GLU A 427 27.63 23.50 10.28
N PRO A 428 27.13 23.89 11.47
CA PRO A 428 27.13 25.28 11.91
C PRO A 428 28.56 25.80 11.95
N CYS A 429 28.77 27.00 11.39
CA CYS A 429 30.10 27.60 11.39
C CYS A 429 30.60 27.85 12.82
N LEU A 430 31.91 27.66 13.02
CA LEU A 430 32.58 27.89 14.29
C LEU A 430 32.68 29.39 14.55
N GLN A 431 32.14 29.83 15.70
CA GLN A 431 32.20 31.23 16.13
C GLN A 431 33.64 31.63 16.45
N ASP A 432 33.96 32.92 16.34
CA ASP A 432 35.30 33.42 16.67
C ASP A 432 35.68 33.08 18.13
N GLY A 433 36.93 32.67 18.33
CA GLY A 433 37.44 32.08 19.58
C GLY A 433 37.21 30.57 19.75
N SER A 434 36.44 29.93 18.87
CA SER A 434 36.36 28.46 18.83
C SER A 434 37.70 27.87 18.42
N ARG A 435 38.27 27.00 19.24
CA ARG A 435 39.49 26.24 18.90
C ARG A 435 39.26 25.40 17.64
N CYS A 436 40.18 25.51 16.69
CA CYS A 436 40.13 24.81 15.41
C CYS A 436 41.52 24.33 14.99
N ALA A 437 41.60 23.33 14.10
CA ALA A 437 42.84 22.83 13.55
C ALA A 437 43.00 23.33 12.11
N SER A 438 44.11 24.02 11.84
CA SER A 438 44.39 24.66 10.54
C SER A 438 44.34 23.62 9.41
N GLY A 439 43.64 23.96 8.32
CA GLY A 439 43.42 23.06 7.18
C GLY A 439 42.33 21.98 7.38
N THR A 440 41.72 21.88 8.56
CA THR A 440 40.56 21.00 8.83
C THR A 440 39.39 21.80 9.40
N THR A 441 39.14 21.76 10.72
CA THR A 441 38.02 22.49 11.35
C THR A 441 38.12 24.01 11.21
N CYS A 442 39.29 24.60 10.98
CA CYS A 442 39.35 26.05 10.76
C CYS A 442 38.70 26.50 9.43
N ASN A 443 38.49 25.57 8.48
CA ASN A 443 37.80 25.90 7.23
C ASN A 443 36.30 26.20 7.43
N THR A 444 35.74 25.93 8.62
CA THR A 444 34.34 26.22 8.97
C THR A 444 34.17 27.42 9.91
N CYS A 445 35.21 28.24 10.13
CA CYS A 445 35.10 29.47 10.91
C CYS A 445 34.13 30.49 10.27
N CYS A 446 33.19 31.04 11.04
CA CYS A 446 32.16 31.97 10.54
C CYS A 446 32.75 33.25 9.92
N SER A 447 33.87 33.74 10.46
CA SER A 447 34.60 34.91 9.94
C SER A 447 35.41 34.63 8.67
N GLY A 448 35.51 33.36 8.23
CA GLY A 448 36.37 32.96 7.12
C GLY A 448 37.87 33.11 7.41
N SER A 449 38.25 33.24 8.69
CA SER A 449 39.63 33.44 9.13
C SER A 449 39.93 32.69 10.41
N HIS A 450 41.21 32.43 10.67
CA HIS A 450 41.72 31.79 11.88
C HIS A 450 43.19 32.19 12.10
N GLU A 451 43.59 32.27 13.37
CA GLU A 451 45.00 32.50 13.74
C GLU A 451 45.36 31.76 15.04
N TYR A 452 46.63 31.77 15.43
CA TYR A 452 47.06 31.20 16.71
C TYR A 452 46.78 32.21 17.82
N TRP A 453 45.97 31.82 18.81
CA TRP A 453 45.65 32.65 19.96
C TRP A 453 46.52 32.19 21.13
N ASP A 454 47.44 33.04 21.59
CA ASP A 454 48.35 32.72 22.70
C ASP A 454 47.55 32.46 24.00
N SER A 455 46.48 33.22 24.22
CA SER A 455 45.52 33.03 25.31
C SER A 455 44.88 31.62 25.35
N LEU A 456 44.78 30.94 24.21
CA LEU A 456 44.25 29.57 24.10
C LEU A 456 45.34 28.50 23.92
N LEU A 457 46.59 28.92 23.68
CA LEU A 457 47.72 28.09 23.22
C LEU A 457 47.36 27.17 22.02
N PHE A 458 46.48 27.66 21.14
CA PHE A 458 45.92 26.88 20.05
C PHE A 458 45.44 27.78 18.91
N THR A 459 45.26 27.23 17.71
CA THR A 459 44.59 27.94 16.61
C THR A 459 43.10 28.08 16.90
N ALA A 460 42.52 29.26 16.65
CA ALA A 460 41.11 29.51 16.85
C ALA A 460 40.53 30.36 15.71
N CYS A 461 39.21 30.28 15.55
CA CYS A 461 38.47 31.05 14.56
C CYS A 461 38.51 32.55 14.83
N GLY A 462 38.51 33.35 13.76
CA GLY A 462 38.61 34.79 13.83
C GLY A 462 39.99 35.29 14.23
N ARG A 463 40.03 36.57 14.60
CA ARG A 463 41.22 37.21 15.17
C ARG A 463 41.17 37.19 16.69
N ALA A 464 42.33 37.05 17.31
CA ALA A 464 42.47 37.13 18.76
C ALA A 464 41.88 38.46 19.26
N PRO A 465 41.00 38.45 20.28
CA PRO A 465 40.59 39.68 20.94
C PRO A 465 41.84 40.28 21.55
N CYS A 466 42.10 41.54 21.23
CA CYS A 466 43.27 42.19 21.76
C CYS A 466 43.14 42.38 23.28
N SER A 467 44.24 42.24 24.01
CA SER A 467 44.26 42.30 25.48
C SER A 467 44.09 43.74 25.96
N ASP A 468 43.28 43.92 27.02
CA ASP A 468 43.08 45.20 27.71
C ASP A 468 44.39 45.70 28.35
N GLU A 469 44.55 47.03 28.43
CA GLU A 469 45.65 47.67 29.17
C GLU A 469 45.71 47.18 30.63
N GLY A 470 46.90 46.81 31.09
CA GLY A 470 47.18 46.17 32.39
C GLY A 470 47.21 44.63 32.37
N THR A 471 46.97 43.98 31.22
CA THR A 471 46.94 42.52 31.12
C THR A 471 48.33 41.91 31.00
N LEU A 472 48.84 41.32 32.09
CA LEU A 472 50.18 40.74 32.17
C LEU A 472 50.47 39.72 31.03
N CYS A 473 51.18 40.15 30.00
CA CYS A 473 51.57 39.36 28.84
C CYS A 473 52.99 38.76 28.99
N TRP A 474 53.35 37.78 28.15
CA TRP A 474 54.70 37.20 28.16
C TRP A 474 55.46 37.53 26.86
N SER A 475 56.54 38.29 26.99
CA SER A 475 57.37 38.78 25.88
C SER A 475 57.84 37.62 24.98
N GLY A 476 57.54 37.71 23.68
CA GLY A 476 57.77 36.64 22.70
C GLY A 476 56.60 35.68 22.49
N SER A 477 55.48 35.90 23.17
CA SER A 477 54.17 35.25 22.95
C SER A 477 53.06 36.31 23.03
N SER A 478 52.16 36.22 24.03
CA SER A 478 50.90 36.97 24.11
C SER A 478 50.98 38.50 24.06
N CYS A 479 52.15 39.10 24.23
CA CYS A 479 52.32 40.55 24.02
C CYS A 479 52.11 40.98 22.56
N GLY A 480 52.05 40.04 21.60
CA GLY A 480 51.62 40.32 20.22
C GLY A 480 50.12 40.66 20.11
N GLU A 481 49.31 40.36 21.13
CA GLU A 481 47.86 40.55 21.16
C GLU A 481 47.46 41.90 21.80
N CYS A 482 48.36 42.86 22.08
CA CYS A 482 48.01 44.13 22.73
C CYS A 482 47.24 45.11 21.82
N CYS A 483 46.09 45.64 22.27
CA CYS A 483 45.24 46.54 21.46
C CYS A 483 45.93 47.83 21.00
N SER A 484 46.86 48.34 21.80
CA SER A 484 47.62 49.57 21.56
C SER A 484 48.74 49.41 20.53
N GLY A 485 49.16 48.17 20.25
CA GLY A 485 50.39 47.89 19.49
C GLY A 485 51.69 48.25 20.23
N GLU A 486 51.61 48.62 21.51
CA GLU A 486 52.77 48.85 22.38
C GLU A 486 53.10 47.57 23.18
N TYR A 487 54.36 47.41 23.59
CA TYR A 487 54.85 46.19 24.25
C TYR A 487 54.44 46.06 25.73
N ASP A 488 53.79 47.09 26.29
CA ASP A 488 53.11 47.03 27.58
C ASP A 488 51.60 46.90 27.32
N CYS A 489 51.10 45.66 27.46
CA CYS A 489 49.80 45.41 28.06
C CYS A 489 49.98 45.52 29.59
#